data_AF-E0VT57-F1
#
_entry.id   AF-E0VT57-F1
#
_cell.length_a   1.000
_cell.length_b   1.000
_cell.length_c   1.000
_cell.angle_alpha   90.00
_cell.angle_beta   90.00
_cell.angle_gamma   90.00
#
_symmetry.space_group_name_H-M   'P 1'
#
loop_
_entity.id
_entity.type
_entity.pdbx_description
1 polymer ?
#
loop_
_entity_poly.entity_id
_entity_poly.type
_entity_poly.pdbx_seq_one_letter_code
_entity_poly.pdbx_strand_id
1 'polypeptide(L)'
;MFSLWYLLVIQAYKVSIEVLSASRGCTAILRCVVPSFVKEMVKVVSWVQDPSTYLYPKLQGDGKYHVLPTGELLIHNLQLNDQYPQYRCRTMHRLTRQVVGSPPATIRISGTNKGFKRFFFQSGSKINDRKKNKKK
;
A
#
# COMPACT_ATOMS: atom_id res chain seq x y z
N MET A 1 -31.93 -39.85 7.92
CA MET A 1 -31.71 -38.79 6.91
C MET A 1 -30.47 -38.00 7.32
N PHE A 2 -29.35 -38.25 6.64
CA PHE A 2 -28.03 -37.70 6.96
C PHE A 2 -27.99 -36.20 6.63
N SER A 3 -28.35 -35.38 7.62
CA SER A 3 -27.96 -33.96 7.65
C SER A 3 -26.51 -33.88 8.10
N LEU A 4 -25.73 -32.94 7.55
CA LEU A 4 -24.34 -32.55 7.88
C LEU A 4 -23.23 -32.98 6.90
N TRP A 5 -23.38 -32.71 5.59
CA TRP A 5 -22.23 -32.60 4.68
C TRP A 5 -22.24 -31.27 3.94
N TYR A 6 -22.04 -30.17 4.68
CA TYR A 6 -21.49 -28.96 4.07
C TYR A 6 -20.24 -28.56 4.85
N LEU A 7 -19.13 -29.22 4.50
CA LEU A 7 -17.81 -28.78 4.92
C LEU A 7 -17.52 -27.46 4.20
N LEU A 8 -17.57 -26.37 4.96
CA LEU A 8 -17.24 -25.05 4.49
C LEU A 8 -15.72 -25.00 4.25
N VAL A 9 -15.29 -24.96 2.98
CA VAL A 9 -13.87 -24.89 2.62
C VAL A 9 -13.37 -23.47 2.86
N ILE A 10 -12.65 -23.25 3.96
CA ILE A 10 -11.97 -22.00 4.25
C ILE A 10 -10.65 -21.99 3.47
N GLN A 11 -10.60 -21.26 2.36
CA GLN A 11 -9.39 -21.13 1.55
C GLN A 11 -8.42 -20.14 2.18
N ALA A 12 -7.19 -20.60 2.48
CA ALA A 12 -6.13 -19.72 2.93
C ALA A 12 -5.62 -18.85 1.77
N TYR A 13 -5.65 -17.52 1.93
CA TYR A 13 -5.09 -16.59 0.95
C TYR A 13 -3.71 -16.11 1.39
N LYS A 14 -2.82 -15.91 0.43
CA LYS A 14 -1.49 -15.32 0.64
C LYS A 14 -1.48 -13.89 0.09
N VAL A 15 -0.82 -13.00 0.82
CA VAL A 15 -0.69 -11.58 0.46
C VAL A 15 0.78 -11.29 0.21
N SER A 16 1.06 -10.47 -0.80
CA SER A 16 2.42 -10.02 -1.15
C SER A 16 2.53 -8.51 -1.02
N ILE A 17 3.75 -8.00 -0.84
CA ILE A 17 4.02 -6.55 -0.80
C ILE A 17 4.62 -6.12 -2.13
N GLU A 18 4.15 -5.00 -2.66
CA GLU A 18 4.68 -4.31 -3.82
C GLU A 18 5.20 -2.92 -3.41
N VAL A 19 6.42 -2.59 -3.86
CA VAL A 19 7.06 -1.28 -3.60
C VAL A 19 7.03 -0.48 -4.89
N LEU A 20 6.25 0.61 -4.94
CA LEU A 20 6.02 1.36 -6.17
C LEU A 20 7.11 2.40 -6.47
N SER A 21 7.62 3.06 -5.43
CA SER A 21 8.67 4.07 -5.53
C SER A 21 9.62 3.92 -4.35
N ALA A 22 10.93 3.95 -4.59
CA ALA A 22 11.95 3.88 -3.55
C ALA A 22 13.21 4.63 -4.00
N SER A 23 13.18 5.95 -3.88
CA SER A 23 14.29 6.85 -4.19
C SER A 23 14.65 7.69 -2.97
N ARG A 24 15.94 8.01 -2.83
CA ARG A 24 16.47 8.76 -1.68
C ARG A 24 15.81 10.14 -1.62
N GLY A 25 15.30 10.52 -0.46
CA GLY A 25 14.63 11.81 -0.23
C GLY A 25 13.22 11.93 -0.80
N CYS A 26 12.71 10.90 -1.49
CA CYS A 26 11.32 10.86 -1.95
C CYS A 26 10.42 10.11 -0.95
N THR A 27 9.13 10.08 -1.25
CA THR A 27 8.16 9.24 -0.53
C THR A 27 8.03 7.89 -1.22
N ALA A 28 8.24 6.79 -0.49
CA ALA A 28 7.91 5.45 -0.98
C ALA A 28 6.44 5.13 -0.69
N ILE A 29 5.85 4.37 -1.60
CA ILE A 29 4.52 3.81 -1.44
C ILE A 29 4.65 2.28 -1.43
N LEU A 30 4.24 1.67 -0.32
CA LEU A 30 4.14 0.23 -0.16
C LEU A 30 2.67 -0.16 -0.23
N ARG A 31 2.36 -1.12 -1.11
CA ARG A 31 1.01 -1.63 -1.32
C ARG A 31 0.96 -3.12 -1.03
N CYS A 32 -0.08 -3.55 -0.32
CA CYS A 32 -0.36 -4.97 -0.20
C CYS A 32 -1.23 -5.49 -1.33
N VAL A 33 -0.66 -6.43 -2.07
CA VAL A 33 -1.27 -7.11 -3.20
C VAL A 33 -2.07 -8.28 -2.64
N VAL A 34 -3.36 -8.04 -2.51
CA VAL A 34 -4.36 -9.06 -2.17
C VAL A 34 -4.86 -9.71 -3.46
N PRO A 35 -4.99 -11.05 -3.50
CA PRO A 35 -5.56 -11.74 -4.66
C PRO A 35 -6.97 -11.24 -5.01
N SER A 36 -7.29 -11.21 -6.30
CA SER A 36 -8.56 -10.68 -6.82
C SER A 36 -9.80 -11.32 -6.18
N PHE A 37 -9.77 -12.65 -5.99
CA PHE A 37 -10.90 -13.43 -5.45
C PHE A 37 -11.29 -13.07 -4.00
N VAL A 38 -10.38 -12.47 -3.22
CA VAL A 38 -10.62 -12.06 -1.81
C VAL A 38 -10.47 -10.56 -1.59
N LYS A 39 -10.15 -9.79 -2.62
CA LYS A 39 -9.82 -8.36 -2.52
C LYS A 39 -10.91 -7.51 -1.85
N GLU A 40 -12.18 -7.82 -2.08
CA GLU A 40 -13.32 -7.07 -1.51
C GLU A 40 -13.67 -7.49 -0.06
N MET A 41 -13.27 -8.71 0.29
CA MET A 41 -13.52 -9.31 1.60
C MET A 41 -12.35 -9.12 2.56
N VAL A 42 -11.18 -8.68 2.08
CA VAL A 42 -9.98 -8.47 2.88
C VAL A 42 -9.71 -6.98 3.00
N LYS A 43 -9.37 -6.53 4.21
CA LYS A 43 -8.93 -5.15 4.47
C LYS A 43 -7.56 -5.15 5.12
N VAL A 44 -6.72 -4.19 4.78
CA VAL A 44 -5.45 -3.96 5.49
C VAL A 44 -5.78 -3.35 6.85
N VAL A 45 -5.32 -3.98 7.93
CA VAL A 45 -5.56 -3.50 9.30
C VAL A 45 -4.41 -2.67 9.84
N SER A 46 -3.18 -3.10 9.56
CA SER A 46 -1.98 -2.41 10.01
C SER A 46 -0.77 -2.85 9.20
N TRP A 47 0.27 -2.05 9.28
CA TRP A 47 1.62 -2.45 8.87
C TRP A 47 2.46 -2.71 10.11
N VAL A 48 3.44 -3.60 9.97
CA VAL A 48 4.41 -3.93 11.01
C VAL A 48 5.79 -3.68 10.41
N GLN A 49 6.58 -2.90 11.12
CA GLN A 49 7.98 -2.70 10.83
C GLN A 49 8.78 -3.49 11.88
N ASP A 50 9.52 -4.49 11.43
CA ASP A 50 10.38 -5.27 12.30
C ASP A 50 11.50 -4.35 12.84
N PRO A 51 11.84 -4.42 14.15
CA PRO A 51 11.56 -5.54 15.06
C PRO A 51 10.22 -5.49 15.83
N SER A 52 9.56 -4.34 16.02
CA SER A 52 8.36 -4.28 16.90
C SER A 52 7.44 -3.05 16.70
N THR A 53 7.52 -2.35 15.58
CA THR A 53 6.75 -1.11 15.39
C THR A 53 5.46 -1.38 14.63
N TYR A 54 4.31 -1.10 15.26
CA TYR A 54 3.00 -1.23 14.63
C TYR A 54 2.52 0.11 14.08
N LEU A 55 2.20 0.14 12.79
CA LEU A 55 1.74 1.31 12.05
C LEU A 55 0.26 1.12 11.71
N TYR A 56 -0.59 1.93 12.34
CA TYR A 56 -2.03 1.92 12.13
C TYR A 56 -2.46 3.05 11.19
N PRO A 57 -3.56 2.88 10.43
CA PRO A 57 -4.16 3.96 9.64
C PRO A 57 -4.52 5.14 10.54
N LYS A 58 -4.03 6.33 10.17
CA LYS A 58 -4.29 7.59 10.88
C LYS A 58 -4.74 8.65 9.88
N LEU A 59 -5.73 9.45 10.27
CA LEU A 59 -6.26 10.55 9.46
C LEU A 59 -5.24 11.68 9.27
N GLN A 60 -4.39 11.91 10.28
CA GLN A 60 -3.35 12.92 10.25
C GLN A 60 -1.98 12.24 10.16
N GLY A 61 -1.24 12.51 9.08
CA GLY A 61 0.12 12.03 8.87
C GLY A 61 1.09 12.93 9.62
N ASP A 62 1.38 12.60 10.87
CA ASP A 62 2.19 13.43 11.76
C ASP A 62 3.61 12.87 11.96
N GLY A 63 4.15 12.20 10.94
CA GLY A 63 5.45 11.55 11.05
C GLY A 63 5.99 10.98 9.74
N LYS A 64 7.10 10.24 9.85
CA LYS A 64 7.77 9.58 8.73
C LYS A 64 6.89 8.54 8.03
N TYR A 65 6.02 7.88 8.79
CA TYR A 65 5.15 6.81 8.32
C TYR A 65 3.70 7.27 8.32
N HIS A 66 3.02 7.15 7.19
CA HIS A 66 1.60 7.47 7.06
C HIS A 66 0.86 6.33 6.38
N VAL A 67 -0.09 5.72 7.07
CA VAL A 67 -0.91 4.64 6.52
C VAL A 67 -2.24 5.23 6.05
N LEU A 68 -2.54 5.08 4.76
CA LEU A 68 -3.79 5.55 4.17
C LEU A 68 -4.98 4.68 4.62
N PRO A 69 -6.20 5.22 4.61
CA PRO A 69 -7.41 4.42 4.78
C PRO A 69 -7.61 3.39 3.66
N THR A 70 -6.92 3.55 2.52
CA THR A 70 -6.86 2.55 1.43
C THR A 70 -6.03 1.31 1.81
N GLY A 71 -5.19 1.40 2.85
CA GLY A 71 -4.29 0.34 3.29
C GLY A 71 -2.85 0.47 2.77
N GLU A 72 -2.54 1.53 2.03
CA GLU A 72 -1.18 1.83 1.55
C GLU A 72 -0.33 2.46 2.65
N LEU A 73 0.95 2.11 2.70
CA LEU A 73 1.92 2.70 3.61
C LEU A 73 2.82 3.68 2.85
N LEU A 74 2.78 4.94 3.25
CA LEU A 74 3.68 5.99 2.82
C LEU A 74 4.84 6.13 3.79
N ILE A 75 6.05 6.21 3.24
CA ILE A 75 7.27 6.47 4.00
C ILE A 75 7.88 7.73 3.42
N HIS A 76 7.77 8.84 4.15
CA HIS A 76 8.29 10.13 3.75
C HIS A 76 9.80 10.21 4.00
N ASN A 77 10.48 11.02 3.19
CA ASN A 77 11.91 11.32 3.30
C ASN A 77 12.78 10.05 3.43
N LEU A 78 12.81 9.23 2.39
CA LEU A 78 13.57 7.98 2.43
C LEU A 78 15.07 8.20 2.63
N GLN A 79 15.60 7.50 3.63
CA GLN A 79 17.01 7.49 3.98
C GLN A 79 17.61 6.10 3.72
N LEU A 80 18.93 6.02 3.57
CA LEU A 80 19.62 4.74 3.41
C LEU A 80 19.33 3.76 4.57
N ASN A 81 19.11 4.31 5.77
CA ASN A 81 18.79 3.53 6.96
C ASN A 81 17.44 2.80 6.87
N ASP A 82 16.52 3.25 6.00
CA ASP A 82 15.21 2.63 5.81
C ASP A 82 15.23 1.35 4.97
N GLN A 83 16.39 1.00 4.40
CA GLN A 83 16.57 -0.27 3.67
C GLN A 83 16.76 -1.46 4.61
N TYR A 84 17.23 -1.22 5.83
CA TYR A 84 17.47 -2.25 6.84
C TYR A 84 16.18 -2.83 7.46
N PRO A 85 15.20 -2.01 7.92
CA PRO A 85 13.98 -2.55 8.50
C PRO A 85 13.16 -3.33 7.46
N GLN A 86 12.53 -4.41 7.93
CA GLN A 86 11.60 -5.20 7.13
C GLN A 86 10.17 -4.77 7.43
N TYR A 87 9.36 -4.66 6.39
CA TYR A 87 7.95 -4.30 6.50
C TYR A 87 7.08 -5.53 6.21
N ARG A 88 6.03 -5.72 7.00
CA ARG A 88 4.99 -6.74 6.82
C ARG A 88 3.65 -6.06 6.88
N CYS A 89 2.73 -6.38 5.97
CA CYS A 89 1.36 -5.94 6.14
C CYS A 89 0.53 -6.99 6.84
N ARG A 90 -0.44 -6.53 7.61
CA ARG A 90 -1.45 -7.35 8.24
C ARG A 90 -2.78 -7.05 7.59
N THR A 91 -3.43 -8.10 7.11
CA THR A 91 -4.74 -8.03 6.51
C THR A 91 -5.73 -8.84 7.32
N MET A 92 -6.99 -8.40 7.38
CA MET A 92 -8.06 -9.11 8.07
C MET A 92 -9.17 -9.44 7.09
N HIS A 93 -9.57 -10.71 7.09
CA HIS A 93 -10.73 -11.15 6.33
C HIS A 93 -12.02 -10.79 7.06
N ARG A 94 -12.98 -10.19 6.35
CA ARG A 94 -14.22 -9.65 6.92
C ARG A 94 -15.15 -10.74 7.45
N LEU A 95 -15.24 -11.88 6.76
CA LEU A 95 -16.16 -12.97 7.13
C LEU A 95 -15.60 -13.83 8.25
N THR A 96 -14.33 -14.24 8.14
CA THR A 96 -13.70 -15.16 9.11
C THR A 96 -13.03 -14.45 10.26
N ARG A 97 -12.85 -13.12 10.19
CA ARG A 97 -12.10 -12.29 11.15
C ARG A 97 -10.64 -12.73 11.34
N GLN A 98 -10.12 -13.59 10.46
CA GLN A 98 -8.75 -14.06 10.51
C GLN A 98 -7.78 -12.97 10.06
N VAL A 99 -6.71 -12.77 10.83
CA VAL A 99 -5.63 -11.82 10.49
C VAL A 99 -4.45 -12.59 9.90
N VAL A 100 -4.12 -12.27 8.65
CA VAL A 100 -3.02 -12.88 7.90
C VAL A 100 -1.94 -11.83 7.63
N GLY A 101 -0.70 -12.15 7.99
CA GLY A 101 0.49 -11.34 7.71
C GLY A 101 1.11 -11.70 6.37
N SER A 102 1.61 -10.70 5.63
CA SER A 102 2.42 -10.95 4.44
C SER A 102 3.84 -11.41 4.82
N PRO A 103 4.58 -11.98 3.86
CA PRO A 103 6.04 -12.11 3.97
C PRO A 103 6.70 -10.75 4.23
N PRO A 104 7.89 -10.73 4.87
CA PRO A 104 8.66 -9.51 5.04
C PRO A 104 9.18 -8.99 3.71
N ALA A 105 9.09 -7.68 3.52
CA ALA A 105 9.66 -6.99 2.36
C ALA A 105 10.64 -5.90 2.82
N THR A 106 11.76 -5.79 2.12
CA THR A 106 12.74 -4.71 2.29
C THR A 106 12.60 -3.70 1.16
N ILE A 107 12.94 -2.45 1.46
CA ILE A 107 12.92 -1.39 0.47
C ILE A 107 14.32 -1.30 -0.15
N ARG A 108 14.39 -1.32 -1.48
CA ARG A 108 15.65 -1.12 -2.22
C ARG A 108 15.67 0.28 -2.79
N ILE A 109 16.53 1.15 -2.25
CA ILE A 109 16.63 2.53 -2.74
C ILE A 109 17.50 2.56 -3.98
N SER A 110 16.91 2.95 -5.10
CA SER A 110 17.66 3.19 -6.34
C SER A 110 18.33 4.57 -6.23
N GLY A 111 19.66 4.59 -6.07
CA GLY A 111 20.47 5.81 -5.93
C GLY A 111 20.61 6.66 -7.20
N THR A 112 19.72 6.51 -8.19
CA THR A 112 19.78 7.26 -9.44
C THR A 112 18.58 8.21 -9.51
N ASN A 113 18.82 9.47 -9.88
CA ASN A 113 17.82 10.48 -10.24
C ASN A 113 16.97 9.99 -11.43
N LYS A 114 16.18 8.94 -11.26
CA LYS A 114 15.18 8.56 -12.25
C LYS A 114 14.02 9.52 -12.05
N GLY A 115 13.96 10.45 -13.00
CA GLY A 115 13.00 11.53 -13.09
C GLY A 115 11.64 11.15 -12.52
N PHE A 116 11.23 11.96 -11.56
CA PHE A 116 9.89 12.14 -11.04
C PHE A 116 8.83 11.78 -12.11
N LYS A 117 8.35 10.52 -12.12
CA LYS A 117 7.06 10.23 -12.73
C LYS A 117 6.06 10.96 -11.87
N ARG A 118 5.67 12.15 -12.32
CA ARG A 118 4.51 12.89 -11.81
C ARG A 118 3.33 11.92 -11.82
N PHE A 119 3.05 11.28 -10.69
CA PHE A 119 1.70 10.85 -10.39
C PHE A 119 0.92 12.15 -10.17
N PHE A 120 0.48 12.73 -11.29
CA PHE A 120 -0.50 13.79 -11.29
C PHE A 120 -1.79 13.14 -10.80
N PHE A 121 -2.07 13.30 -9.51
CA PHE A 121 -3.40 13.09 -8.95
C PHE A 121 -4.34 14.01 -9.75
N GLN A 122 -5.07 13.46 -10.74
CA GLN A 122 -6.14 14.20 -11.41
C GLN A 122 -7.26 14.39 -10.40
N SER A 123 -7.17 15.46 -9.63
CA SER A 123 -8.28 16.05 -8.90
C SER A 123 -8.51 17.43 -9.49
N GLY A 124 -9.58 17.56 -10.29
CA GLY A 124 -10.31 18.82 -10.43
C GLY A 124 -10.15 19.58 -11.76
N SER A 125 -11.28 19.68 -12.45
CA SER A 125 -11.76 20.86 -13.21
C SER A 125 -11.25 21.09 -14.63
N LYS A 126 -12.07 20.63 -15.60
CA LYS A 126 -12.16 21.20 -16.96
C LYS A 126 -12.53 22.69 -16.85
N ILE A 127 -11.65 23.60 -17.26
CA ILE A 127 -12.02 25.00 -17.57
C ILE A 127 -11.37 25.43 -18.89
N ASN A 128 -12.26 25.58 -19.89
CA ASN A 128 -12.24 26.39 -21.11
C ASN A 128 -11.07 26.36 -22.11
N ASP A 129 -11.33 25.67 -23.22
CA ASP A 129 -10.85 25.99 -24.57
C ASP A 129 -11.44 27.31 -25.08
N ARG A 130 -10.57 28.28 -25.40
CA ARG A 130 -10.61 29.12 -26.62
C ARG A 130 -9.60 30.25 -26.49
N LYS A 131 -8.46 30.12 -27.18
CA LYS A 131 -7.76 31.23 -27.86
C LYS A 131 -6.85 30.67 -28.94
N LYS A 132 -7.47 30.32 -30.07
CA LYS A 132 -6.84 30.18 -31.38
C LYS A 132 -6.83 31.59 -31.99
N ASN A 133 -5.67 32.23 -32.18
CA ASN A 133 -5.17 32.58 -33.52
C ASN A 133 -3.95 33.51 -33.52
N LYS A 134 -3.02 33.13 -34.41
CA LYS A 134 -2.20 33.94 -35.31
C LYS A 134 -1.19 34.92 -34.71
N LYS A 135 0.08 34.48 -34.70
CA LYS A 135 1.23 35.37 -34.94
C LYS A 135 1.92 34.92 -36.24
N LYS A 136 2.05 35.92 -37.12
CA LYS A 136 2.90 36.04 -38.32
C LYS A 136 2.62 35.11 -39.49
#